data_AF-A0A9W3SE49-F1
#
_entry.id   AF-A0A9W3SE49-F1
#
_cell.length_a   1.000
_cell.length_b   1.000
_cell.length_c   1.000
_cell.angle_alpha   90.00
_cell.angle_beta   90.00
_cell.angle_gamma   90.00
#
_symmetry.space_group_name_H-M   'P 1'
#
loop_
_entity.id
_entity.type
_entity.pdbx_description
1 polymer ?
#
loop_
_entity_poly.entity_id
_entity_poly.type
_entity_poly.pdbx_seq_one_letter_code
_entity_poly.pdbx_strand_id
1 'polypeptide(L)' 'MEVVNKIYEKEGITYGVPVYVHYYFVKQIGGNMKIQDPDELIHEIAWKGIHEVEQLCLAFPEDYELLCQYIDKEASM' A
#
# COMPACT_ATOMS: atom_id res chain seq x y z
N MET A 1 8.28 10.94 6.98
CA MET A 1 8.03 10.29 5.68
C MET A 1 8.04 11.36 4.62
N GLU A 2 8.49 11.02 3.43
CA GLU A 2 8.51 11.91 2.27
C GLU A 2 7.81 11.23 1.09
N VAL A 3 6.99 11.97 0.35
CA VAL A 3 6.40 11.48 -0.90
C VAL A 3 7.43 11.63 -2.00
N VAL A 4 7.84 10.51 -2.59
CA VAL A 4 8.82 10.48 -3.68
C VAL A 4 8.11 10.79 -5.00
N ASN A 5 7.05 10.04 -5.33
CA ASN A 5 6.29 10.21 -6.57
C ASN A 5 4.84 9.73 -6.42
N LYS A 6 3.94 10.29 -7.24
CA LYS A 6 2.63 9.67 -7.53
C LYS A 6 2.85 8.58 -8.57
N ILE A 7 2.35 7.37 -8.31
CA ILE A 7 2.68 6.21 -9.14
C ILE A 7 1.52 5.72 -9.99
N TYR A 8 0.29 5.72 -9.46
CA TYR A 8 -0.85 5.17 -10.18
C TYR A 8 -2.18 5.74 -9.68
N GLU A 9 -3.20 5.67 -10.53
CA GLU A 9 -4.56 6.11 -10.24
C GLU A 9 -5.53 5.08 -10.82
N LYS A 10 -6.52 4.66 -10.03
CA LYS A 10 -7.60 3.82 -10.52
C LYS A 10 -8.97 4.34 -10.14
N GLU A 11 -9.91 4.18 -11.05
CA GLU A 11 -11.33 4.28 -10.80
C GLU A 11 -11.94 2.87 -10.84
N GLY A 12 -12.91 2.60 -9.97
CA GLY A 12 -13.55 1.28 -9.92
C GLY A 12 -14.72 1.21 -8.97
N ILE A 13 -15.27 0.02 -8.81
CA ILE A 13 -16.32 -0.28 -7.82
C ILE A 13 -15.78 -1.33 -6.86
N THR A 14 -15.70 -0.98 -5.58
CA THR A 14 -15.20 -1.86 -4.51
C THR A 14 -16.30 -2.02 -3.47
N TYR A 15 -16.68 -3.27 -3.18
CA TYR A 15 -17.82 -3.59 -2.29
C TYR A 15 -19.13 -2.86 -2.66
N GLY A 16 -19.37 -2.63 -3.96
CA GLY A 16 -20.56 -1.92 -4.46
C GLY A 16 -20.49 -0.39 -4.36
N VAL A 17 -19.37 0.16 -3.92
CA VAL A 17 -19.14 1.61 -3.79
C VAL A 17 -18.19 2.07 -4.89
N PRO A 18 -18.53 3.14 -5.66
CA PRO A 18 -17.59 3.73 -6.60
C PRO A 18 -16.44 4.38 -5.84
N VAL A 19 -15.22 4.01 -6.20
CA VAL A 19 -13.99 4.49 -5.56
C VAL A 19 -13.03 5.07 -6.59
N TYR A 20 -12.27 6.05 -6.13
CA TYR A 20 -11.15 6.62 -6.87
C TYR A 20 -9.93 6.61 -5.96
N VAL A 21 -8.88 5.91 -6.39
CA VAL A 21 -7.72 5.58 -5.55
C VAL A 21 -6.46 6.15 -6.16
N HIS A 22 -5.65 6.82 -5.33
CA HIS A 22 -4.34 7.35 -5.68
C HIS A 22 -3.24 6.60 -4.93
N TYR A 23 -2.25 6.10 -5.67
CA TYR A 23 -1.07 5.45 -5.10
C TYR A 23 0.12 6.40 -5.13
N TYR A 24 0.83 6.46 -4.01
CA TYR A 24 2.04 7.26 -3.84
C TYR A 24 3.18 6.36 -3.37
N PHE A 25 4.34 6.53 -3.99
CA PHE A 25 5.58 5.96 -3.51
C PHE A 25 6.26 6.93 -2.55
N VAL A 26 6.74 6.39 -1.44
CA VAL A 26 7.05 7.15 -0.24
C VAL A 26 8.27 6.55 0.43
N LYS A 27 9.14 7.42 0.94
CA LYS A 27 10.34 7.02 1.64
C LYS A 27 10.19 7.28 3.13
N GLN A 28 10.48 6.26 3.94
CA GLN A 28 10.63 6.47 5.38
C GLN A 28 11.97 7.17 5.63
N ILE A 29 11.89 8.43 6.07
CA ILE A 29 13.06 9.26 6.42
C ILE A 29 13.35 9.29 7.93
N GLY A 30 12.52 8.62 8.75
CA GLY A 30 12.64 8.57 10.21
C GLY A 30 11.33 8.20 10.89
N GLY A 31 11.33 8.20 12.23
CA GLY A 31 10.19 7.82 13.07
C GLY A 31 10.10 6.31 13.32
N ASN A 32 9.21 5.93 14.25
CA ASN A 32 8.94 4.53 14.60
C ASN A 32 7.47 4.18 14.26
N MET A 33 7.20 2.92 13.92
CA MET A 33 5.84 2.44 13.72
C MET A 33 5.04 2.57 15.02
N LYS A 34 3.88 3.24 14.94
CA LYS A 34 2.96 3.42 16.06
C LYS A 34 1.54 3.45 15.53
N ILE A 35 0.66 2.63 16.08
CA ILE A 35 -0.77 2.68 15.81
C ILE A 35 -1.33 3.98 16.40
N GLN A 36 -1.94 4.81 15.55
CA GLN A 36 -2.60 6.06 15.92
C GLN A 36 -4.02 6.02 15.36
N ASP A 37 -4.81 5.11 15.91
CA ASP A 37 -6.06 4.65 15.32
C ASP A 37 -7.22 4.87 16.29
N PRO A 38 -7.93 6.00 16.18
CA PRO A 38 -8.99 6.36 17.14
C PRO A 38 -10.27 5.53 16.98
N ASP A 39 -10.45 4.85 15.85
CA ASP A 39 -11.63 4.00 15.57
C ASP A 39 -11.38 2.51 15.82
N GLU A 40 -10.15 2.14 16.19
CA GLU A 40 -9.72 0.79 16.57
C GLU A 40 -9.84 -0.28 15.45
N LEU A 41 -9.86 0.14 14.19
CA LEU A 41 -9.86 -0.75 13.03
C LEU A 41 -8.47 -1.33 12.68
N ILE A 42 -7.38 -0.68 13.11
CA ILE A 42 -6.00 -1.09 12.82
C ILE A 42 -5.43 -1.90 13.99
N HIS A 43 -5.41 -3.22 13.83
CA HIS A 43 -4.91 -4.14 14.86
C HIS A 43 -3.39 -4.39 14.81
N GLU A 44 -2.76 -4.29 13.63
CA GLU A 44 -1.34 -4.56 13.43
C GLU A 44 -0.73 -3.56 12.44
N ILE A 45 0.52 -3.14 12.68
CA ILE A 45 1.36 -2.43 11.72
C ILE A 45 2.70 -3.14 11.64
N ALA A 46 3.07 -3.58 10.44
CA ALA A 46 4.33 -4.24 10.18
C ALA A 46 4.80 -3.96 8.74
N TRP A 47 6.12 -3.95 8.56
CA TRP A 47 6.71 -4.04 7.22
C TRP A 47 6.63 -5.50 6.75
N LYS A 48 6.11 -5.71 5.54
CA LYS A 48 5.95 -7.02 4.91
C LYS A 48 6.69 -7.02 3.58
N GLY A 49 7.35 -8.13 3.27
CA GLY A 49 7.88 -8.36 1.93
C GLY A 49 6.76 -8.53 0.90
N ILE A 50 7.06 -8.34 -0.39
CA ILE A 50 6.03 -8.42 -1.44
C ILE A 50 5.32 -9.78 -1.46
N HIS A 51 6.05 -10.88 -1.28
CA HIS A 51 5.45 -12.22 -1.21
C HIS A 51 4.55 -12.44 0.02
N GLU A 52 4.80 -11.72 1.13
CA GLU A 52 3.92 -11.76 2.30
C GLU A 52 2.62 -10.98 2.06
N VAL A 53 2.68 -9.91 1.27
CA VAL A 53 1.50 -9.10 0.91
C VAL A 53 0.49 -9.93 0.12
N GLU A 54 0.94 -10.84 -0.75
CA GLU A 54 0.09 -11.76 -1.51
C GLU A 54 -0.79 -12.64 -0.60
N GLN A 55 -0.30 -12.97 0.60
CA GLN A 55 -0.97 -13.87 1.54
C GLN A 55 -1.96 -13.15 2.46
N LEU A 56 -2.09 -11.82 2.36
CA LEU A 56 -2.98 -11.04 3.24
C LEU A 56 -4.45 -11.25 2.85
N CYS A 57 -5.25 -11.79 3.78
CA CYS A 57 -6.67 -12.06 3.55
C CYS A 57 -7.53 -10.81 3.32
N LEU A 58 -7.08 -9.64 3.80
CA LEU A 58 -7.79 -8.36 3.71
C LEU A 58 -7.08 -7.38 2.77
N ALA A 59 -6.50 -7.90 1.69
CA ALA A 59 -5.91 -7.10 0.62
C ALA A 59 -6.86 -7.00 -0.60
N PHE A 60 -6.49 -6.13 -1.54
CA PHE A 60 -7.09 -6.04 -2.88
C PHE A 60 -6.19 -6.81 -3.86
N PRO A 61 -6.52 -8.07 -4.22
CA PRO A 61 -5.64 -8.90 -5.05
C PRO A 61 -5.35 -8.29 -6.42
N GLU A 62 -6.26 -7.47 -6.95
CA GLU A 62 -6.09 -6.76 -8.21
C GLU A 62 -4.92 -5.75 -8.19
N ASP A 63 -4.52 -5.28 -7.01
CA ASP A 63 -3.44 -4.31 -6.85
C ASP A 63 -2.08 -5.00 -6.65
N TYR A 64 -2.06 -6.31 -6.45
CA TYR A 64 -0.81 -7.03 -6.19
C TYR A 64 0.18 -6.89 -7.35
N GLU A 65 -0.29 -7.02 -8.59
CA GLU A 65 0.56 -6.90 -9.77
C GLU A 65 1.16 -5.48 -9.89
N LEU A 66 0.38 -4.45 -9.56
CA LEU A 66 0.86 -3.07 -9.47
C LEU A 66 1.98 -2.94 -8.43
N LEU A 67 1.76 -3.45 -7.22
CA LEU A 67 2.76 -3.38 -6.15
C LEU A 67 4.07 -4.09 -6.52
N CYS A 68 3.98 -5.28 -7.14
CA CYS A 68 5.14 -6.02 -7.65
C CYS A 68 5.93 -5.21 -8.68
N GLN A 69 5.23 -4.66 -9.69
CA GLN A 69 5.88 -3.86 -10.75
C GLN A 69 6.67 -2.67 -10.19
N TYR A 70 6.18 -2.00 -9.15
CA TYR A 70 6.89 -0.86 -8.56
C TYR A 70 8.06 -1.28 -7.66
N ILE A 71 7.92 -2.36 -6.89
CA ILE A 71 9.00 -2.85 -6.03
C ILE A 71 10.18 -3.38 -6.87
N ASP A 72 9.90 -4.14 -7.94
CA ASP A 72 10.94 -4.67 -8.83
C ASP A 72 11.67 -3.55 -9.59
N LYS A 73 10.95 -2.47 -9.90
CA LYS A 73 11.53 -1.29 -10.57
C LYS A 73 12.50 -0.53 -9.67
N GLU A 74 12.22 -0.44 -8.37
CA GLU A 74 13.17 0.11 -7.39
C GLU A 74 14.38 -0.80 -7.18
N ALA A 75 14.19 -2.13 -7.16
CA ALA A 75 15.29 -3.08 -7.01
C ALA A 75 16.27 -3.08 -8.20
N SER A 76 15.83 -2.58 -9.36
CA SER A 76 16.62 -2.47 -10.59
C SER A 76 17.28 -1.09 -10.80
N MET A 77 17.05 -0.14 -9.89
CA MET A 77 17.61 1.22 -9.93
C MET A 77 18.84 1.41 -9.03
#